data_AF-A0A937XAG4-F1
#
_entry.id   AF-A0A937XAG4-F1
#
_cell.length_a   1.000
_cell.length_b   1.000
_cell.length_c   1.000
_cell.angle_alpha   90.00
_cell.angle_beta   90.00
_cell.angle_gamma   90.00
#
_symmetry.space_group_name_H-M   'P 1'
#
loop_
_entity.id
_entity.type
_entity.pdbx_description
1 polymer ?
#
loop_
_entity_poly.entity_id
_entity_poly.type
_entity_poly.pdbx_seq_one_letter_code
_entity_poly.pdbx_strand_id
1 'polypeptide(L)' 'MIDPSDFYRLDLELTEDELLLRDTLRAFVQREFMPGVAAHFEAGTFPVDIAPRLG' A
#
# COMPACT_ATOMS: atom_id res chain seq x y z
N MET A 1 16.46 -4.76 14.28
CA MET A 1 15.23 -4.73 15.10
C MET A 1 14.21 -5.59 14.37
N ILE A 2 13.46 -6.44 15.07
CA ILE A 2 12.45 -7.31 14.45
C ILE A 2 11.25 -6.44 14.07
N ASP A 3 10.78 -6.53 12.82
CA ASP A 3 9.48 -5.97 12.41
C ASP A 3 8.38 -6.94 12.87
N PRO A 4 7.50 -6.53 13.80
CA PRO A 4 6.42 -7.40 14.27
C PRO A 4 5.41 -7.74 13.17
N SER A 5 5.32 -6.92 12.10
CA SER A 5 4.46 -7.20 10.95
C SER A 5 5.08 -8.17 9.94
N ASP A 6 6.40 -8.42 10.04
CA ASP A 6 7.13 -9.39 9.23
C ASP A 6 7.91 -10.40 10.10
N PHE A 7 7.18 -11.09 10.99
CA PHE A 7 7.76 -12.04 11.94
C PHE A 7 8.50 -13.21 11.26
N TYR A 8 8.00 -13.68 10.12
CA TYR A 8 8.60 -14.77 9.36
C TYR A 8 9.72 -14.32 8.41
N ARG A 9 10.03 -13.02 8.35
CA ARG A 9 11.01 -12.43 7.43
C ARG A 9 10.72 -12.76 5.97
N LEU A 10 9.47 -12.60 5.56
CA LEU A 10 9.00 -12.79 4.20
C LEU A 10 9.76 -11.91 3.20
N ASP A 11 10.31 -10.78 3.65
CA ASP A 11 11.15 -9.91 2.84
C ASP A 11 12.39 -10.61 2.26
N LEU A 12 12.86 -11.68 2.90
CA LEU A 12 14.00 -12.46 2.42
C LEU A 12 13.67 -13.40 1.25
N GLU A 13 12.38 -13.67 1.04
CA GLU A 13 11.89 -14.49 -0.08
C GLU A 13 11.62 -13.64 -1.33
N LEU A 14 11.79 -12.31 -1.23
CA LEU A 14 11.56 -11.36 -2.30
C LEU A 14 12.87 -10.92 -2.94
N THR A 15 12.82 -10.72 -4.25
CA THR A 15 13.89 -10.08 -5.02
C THR A 15 13.95 -8.57 -4.74
N GLU A 16 15.07 -7.94 -5.11
CA GLU A 16 15.24 -6.48 -4.96
C GLU A 16 14.16 -5.69 -5.72
N ASP A 17 13.78 -6.14 -6.92
CA ASP A 17 12.75 -5.50 -7.73
C ASP A 17 11.36 -5.61 -7.09
N GLU A 18 11.04 -6.77 -6.48
CA GLU A 18 9.78 -6.98 -5.77
C GLU A 18 9.69 -6.13 -4.50
N LEU A 19 10.78 -6.02 -3.75
CA LEU A 19 10.87 -5.14 -2.59
C LEU A 19 10.69 -3.67 -3.00
N LEU A 20 11.37 -3.24 -4.07
CA LEU A 20 11.26 -1.88 -4.59
C LEU A 20 9.82 -1.56 -5.04
N LEU A 21 9.18 -2.48 -5.77
CA LEU A 21 7.81 -2.32 -6.23
C LEU A 21 6.85 -2.20 -5.03
N ARG A 22 6.97 -3.10 -4.06
CA ARG A 22 6.17 -3.10 -2.83
C ARG A 22 6.30 -1.78 -2.08
N ASP A 23 7.52 -1.31 -1.87
CA ASP A 23 7.77 -0.09 -1.10
C ASP A 23 7.27 1.15 -1.84
N THR A 24 7.39 1.16 -3.18
CA THR A 24 6.84 2.21 -4.04
C THR A 24 5.31 2.27 -3.94
N LEU A 25 4.63 1.13 -4.05
CA LEU A 25 3.17 1.05 -3.93
C LEU A 25 2.70 1.39 -2.51
N ARG A 26 3.41 0.92 -1.47
CA ARG A 26 3.12 1.28 -0.08
C ARG A 26 3.18 2.79 0.12
N ALA A 27 4.22 3.45 -0.39
CA ALA A 27 4.35 4.90 -0.30
C ALA A 27 3.23 5.63 -1.06
N PHE A 28 2.85 5.14 -2.25
CA PHE A 28 1.71 5.68 -2.99
C PHE A 28 0.41 5.56 -2.19
N VAL A 29 0.09 4.39 -1.65
CA VAL A 29 -1.14 4.18 -0.87
C VAL A 29 -1.17 5.11 0.35
N GLN A 30 -0.06 5.20 1.08
CA GLN A 30 0.04 6.09 2.25
C GLN A 30 -0.19 7.56 1.90
N ARG A 31 0.32 8.02 0.75
CA ARG A 31 0.23 9.43 0.35
C ARG A 31 -1.10 9.78 -0.32
N GLU A 32 -1.60 8.90 -1.18
CA GLU A 32 -2.69 9.21 -2.11
C GLU A 32 -4.03 8.62 -1.65
N PHE A 33 -4.02 7.42 -1.06
CA PHE A 33 -5.25 6.68 -0.71
C PHE A 33 -5.65 6.84 0.76
N MET A 34 -4.70 6.74 1.69
CA MET A 34 -4.96 6.79 3.12
C MET A 34 -5.68 8.07 3.59
N PRO A 35 -5.44 9.27 3.03
CA PRO A 35 -6.19 10.47 3.43
C PRO A 35 -7.71 10.38 3.16
N GLY A 36 -8.14 9.63 2.14
CA GLY A 36 -9.54 9.55 1.72
C GLY A 36 -10.29 8.28 2.13
N VAL A 37 -9.58 7.23 2.57
CA VAL A 37 -10.17 5.90 2.78
C VAL A 37 -11.34 5.90 3.78
N ALA A 38 -11.24 6.65 4.87
CA ALA A 38 -12.30 6.71 5.88
C ALA A 38 -13.59 7.34 5.32
N ALA A 39 -13.47 8.46 4.60
CA ALA A 39 -14.62 9.12 3.98
C ALA A 39 -15.30 8.24 2.93
N HIS A 40 -14.50 7.56 2.08
CA HIS A 40 -15.05 6.62 1.10
C HIS A 40 -15.73 5.42 1.76
N PHE A 41 -15.16 4.90 2.85
CA PHE A 41 -15.73 3.81 3.63
C PHE A 41 -17.08 4.22 4.25
N GLU A 42 -17.12 5.36 4.93
CA GLU A 42 -18.35 5.89 5.56
C GLU A 42 -19.45 6.19 4.53
N ALA A 43 -19.09 6.72 3.37
CA ALA A 43 -20.03 7.04 2.29
C ALA A 43 -20.41 5.83 1.41
N GLY A 44 -19.72 4.69 1.54
CA GLY A 44 -19.91 3.53 0.67
C GLY A 44 -19.57 3.82 -0.80
N THR A 45 -18.53 4.63 -1.05
CA THR A 45 -18.15 5.08 -2.41
C THR A 45 -16.79 4.53 -2.83
N PHE A 46 -16.56 4.49 -4.15
CA PHE A 46 -15.29 4.06 -4.72
C PHE A 46 -14.43 5.27 -5.15
N PRO A 47 -13.12 5.30 -4.86
CA PRO A 47 -12.22 6.42 -5.17
C PRO A 47 -11.82 6.45 -6.66
N VAL A 48 -12.73 6.93 -7.50
CA VAL A 48 -12.57 6.98 -8.97
C VAL A 48 -11.47 7.92 -9.46
N ASP A 49 -11.01 8.84 -8.61
CA ASP A 49 -9.93 9.78 -8.86
C ASP A 49 -8.54 9.16 -8.63
N ILE A 50 -8.44 8.20 -7.70
CA ILE A 50 -7.20 7.50 -7.36
C ILE A 50 -7.03 6.22 -8.18
N ALA A 51 -8.11 5.46 -8.40
CA ALA A 51 -8.05 4.15 -9.04
C ALA A 51 -7.33 4.13 -10.42
N PRO A 52 -7.53 5.09 -11.33
CA PRO A 52 -6.83 5.11 -12.63
C PRO A 52 -5.31 5.26 -12.52
N ARG A 53 -4.79 5.67 -11.36
CA ARG A 53 -3.35 5.83 -11.11
C ARG A 53 -2.69 4.54 -10.63
N LEU A 54 -3.47 3.51 -10.26
CA LEU A 54 -2.98 2.24 -9.70
C LEU A 54 -2.70 1.15 -10.75
N GLY A 55 -2.87 1.44 -12.04
CA GLY A 55 -2.64 0.50 -13.14
C GLY A 55 -3.92 -0.14 -13.64
#